data_AF-A0A9E1V3F6-F1
#
_entry.id   AF-A0A9E1V3F6-F1
#
_cell.length_a   1.000
_cell.length_b   1.000
_cell.length_c   1.000
_cell.angle_alpha   90.00
_cell.angle_beta   90.00
_cell.angle_gamma   90.00
#
_symmetry.space_group_name_H-M   'P 1'
#
loop_
_entity.id
_entity.type
_entity.pdbx_description
1 polymer ?
#
loop_
_entity_poly.entity_id
_entity_poly.type
_entity_poly.pdbx_seq_one_letter_code
_entity_poly.pdbx_strand_id
1 'polypeptide(L)' 'DWTLPDDTIADYLASFGRYGIPFNAVYGPGAPDGKALPELLSSSSVLDGLRLAAGDEALSGR' A
#
# COMPACT_ATOMS: atom_id res chain seq x y z
N ASP A 1 3.47 8.63 18.57
CA ASP A 1 3.66 7.29 19.15
C ASP A 1 2.56 6.41 18.57
N TRP A 2 2.91 5.40 17.78
CA TRP A 2 1.93 4.55 17.07
C TRP A 2 1.33 3.47 17.97
N THR A 3 1.74 3.43 19.24
CA THR A 3 1.17 2.54 20.26
C THR A 3 -0.08 3.12 20.93
N LEU A 4 -0.39 4.39 20.67
CA LEU A 4 -1.62 5.02 21.12
C LEU A 4 -2.69 4.91 20.03
N PRO A 5 -3.96 4.67 20.41
CA PRO A 5 -5.09 4.74 19.48
C PRO A 5 -5.15 6.10 18.79
N ASP A 6 -5.34 6.08 17.47
CA ASP A 6 -5.54 7.27 16.64
C ASP A 6 -6.67 6.96 15.64
N ASP A 7 -7.76 7.71 15.73
CA ASP A 7 -8.95 7.49 14.91
C ASP A 7 -8.66 7.69 13.42
N THR A 8 -7.74 8.60 13.08
CA THR A 8 -7.33 8.83 11.69
C THR A 8 -6.62 7.61 11.12
N ILE A 9 -5.76 6.98 11.92
CA ILE A 9 -5.06 5.75 11.53
C ILE A 9 -6.08 4.60 11.43
N ALA A 10 -7.02 4.50 12.37
CA ALA A 10 -8.05 3.46 12.36
C ALA A 10 -8.95 3.55 11.11
N ASP A 11 -9.43 4.75 10.77
CA ASP A 11 -10.25 4.99 9.58
C ASP A 11 -9.50 4.67 8.29
N TYR A 12 -8.21 5.03 8.23
CA TYR A 12 -7.35 4.70 7.10
C TYR A 12 -7.14 3.18 6.95
N LEU A 13 -6.86 2.46 8.04
CA LEU A 13 -6.75 1.00 7.97
C LEU A 13 -8.08 0.35 7.58
N ALA A 14 -9.19 0.87 8.10
CA ALA A 14 -10.53 0.38 7.80
C ALA A 14 -10.91 0.58 6.32
N SER A 15 -10.45 1.65 5.67
CA SER A 15 -10.66 1.86 4.23
C SER A 15 -10.03 0.76 3.36
N PHE A 16 -8.98 0.10 3.87
CA PHE A 16 -8.35 -1.08 3.27
C PHE A 16 -8.88 -2.42 3.81
N GLY A 17 -9.92 -2.40 4.66
CA GLY A 17 -10.47 -3.58 5.32
C GLY A 17 -9.53 -4.19 6.36
N ARG A 18 -8.64 -3.38 6.95
CA ARG A 18 -7.64 -3.79 7.94
C ARG A 18 -7.92 -3.12 9.28
N TYR A 19 -7.50 -3.78 10.37
CA TYR A 19 -7.78 -3.33 11.74
C TYR A 19 -6.53 -3.25 12.62
N GLY A 20 -5.34 -3.40 12.03
CA GLY A 20 -4.10 -3.42 12.79
C GLY A 20 -2.84 -3.30 11.93
N ILE A 21 -1.71 -3.21 12.62
CA ILE A 21 -0.37 -3.15 12.07
C ILE A 21 0.35 -4.51 12.22
N PRO A 22 1.32 -4.85 11.36
CA PRO A 22 1.88 -4.03 10.29
C PRO A 22 0.94 -3.87 9.09
N PHE A 23 0.92 -2.66 8.52
CA PHE A 23 0.20 -2.36 7.29
C PHE A 23 1.14 -1.63 6.33
N ASN A 24 1.19 -2.11 5.09
CA ASN A 24 1.95 -1.48 4.02
C ASN A 24 1.05 -1.37 2.79
N ALA A 25 1.12 -0.25 2.08
CA ALA A 25 0.42 -0.05 0.83
C ALA A 25 1.33 0.67 -0.18
N VAL A 26 1.14 0.36 -1.45
CA VAL A 26 1.81 1.04 -2.57
C VAL A 26 0.82 1.93 -3.31
N TYR A 27 1.30 3.08 -3.78
CA TYR A 27 0.52 4.09 -4.49
C TYR A 27 1.23 4.48 -5.77
N GLY A 28 0.47 4.83 -6.80
CA GLY A 28 0.99 5.33 -8.07
C GLY A 28 -0.10 5.43 -9.13
N PRO A 29 0.23 5.80 -10.38
CA PRO A 29 -0.75 5.97 -11.44
C PRO A 29 -1.63 4.73 -11.70
N GLY A 30 -1.08 3.53 -11.53
CA GLY A 30 -1.81 2.26 -11.63
C GLY A 30 -2.55 1.83 -10.35
N ALA A 31 -2.35 2.55 -9.24
CA ALA A 31 -3.03 2.32 -7.96
C ALA A 31 -3.25 3.67 -7.22
N PRO A 32 -4.10 4.58 -7.74
CA PRO A 32 -4.29 5.91 -7.16
C PRO A 32 -4.91 5.86 -5.77
N ASP A 33 -5.82 4.90 -5.54
CA ASP A 33 -6.43 4.65 -4.23
C ASP A 33 -5.58 3.74 -3.32
N GLY A 34 -4.39 3.37 -3.79
CA GLY A 34 -3.47 2.49 -3.09
C GLY A 34 -3.82 1.01 -3.20
N LYS A 35 -2.80 0.18 -2.99
CA LYS A 35 -2.93 -1.28 -2.91
C LYS A 35 -2.22 -1.79 -1.67
N ALA A 36 -2.98 -2.40 -0.75
CA ALA A 36 -2.41 -3.06 0.40
C ALA A 36 -1.52 -4.24 -0.01
N LEU A 37 -0.34 -4.32 0.60
CA LEU A 37 0.62 -5.41 0.47
C LEU A 37 0.35 -6.50 1.51
N PRO A 38 0.94 -7.71 1.36
CA PRO A 38 0.95 -8.71 2.42
C PRO A 38 1.60 -8.19 3.71
N GLU A 39 1.16 -8.69 4.86
CA GLU A 39 1.72 -8.31 6.17
C GLU A 39 3.19 -8.75 6.31
N LEU A 40 3.51 -9.95 5.81
CA LEU A 40 4.87 -10.43 5.68
C LEU A 40 5.41 -10.06 4.30
N LEU A 41 6.29 -9.07 4.28
CA LEU A 41 6.91 -8.61 3.05
C LEU A 41 8.05 -9.53 2.61
N SER A 42 8.08 -9.79 1.32
CA SER A 42 9.25 -10.25 0.57
C SER A 42 9.67 -9.17 -0.43
N SER A 43 10.93 -9.18 -0.85
CA SER A 43 11.41 -8.28 -1.91
C SER A 43 10.57 -8.40 -3.19
N SER A 44 10.14 -9.62 -3.55
CA SER A 44 9.26 -9.84 -4.71
C SER A 44 7.89 -9.17 -4.52
N SER A 45 7.24 -9.36 -3.36
CA SER A 45 5.93 -8.77 -3.09
C SER A 45 5.94 -7.24 -3.17
N VAL A 46 7.04 -6.61 -2.76
CA VAL A 46 7.21 -5.16 -2.84
C VAL A 46 7.44 -4.72 -4.28
N LEU A 47 8.35 -5.39 -5.01
CA LEU A 47 8.64 -5.06 -6.40
C LEU A 47 7.43 -5.25 -7.31
N ASP A 48 6.67 -6.32 -7.12
CA ASP A 48 5.43 -6.59 -7.86
C ASP A 48 4.37 -5.53 -7.56
N GLY A 49 4.22 -5.15 -6.29
CA GLY A 49 3.35 -4.07 -5.87
C GLY A 49 3.71 -2.73 -6.51
N LEU A 50 5.00 -2.37 -6.50
CA LEU A 50 5.49 -1.14 -7.15
C LEU A 50 5.26 -1.17 -8.66
N ARG A 51 5.48 -2.31 -9.31
CA ARG A 51 5.28 -2.47 -10.75
C ARG A 51 3.80 -2.31 -11.13
N LEU A 52 2.88 -2.83 -10.31
CA LEU A 52 1.44 -2.61 -10.46
C LEU A 52 1.10 -1.13 -10.25
N ALA A 53 1.60 -0.52 -9.18
CA ALA A 53 1.31 0.87 -8.84
C ALA A 53 1.84 1.87 -9.88
N ALA A 54 2.94 1.54 -10.58
CA ALA A 54 3.52 2.40 -11.60
C ALA A 54 2.57 2.67 -12.79
N GLY A 55 1.71 1.72 -13.17
CA GLY A 55 0.83 1.83 -14.34
C GLY A 55 1.58 1.86 -15.68
N ASP A 56 0.86 1.90 -16.80
CA ASP A 56 1.44 1.84 -18.16
C ASP A 56 2.27 3.08 -18.53
N GLU A 57 1.92 4.27 -18.01
CA GLU A 57 2.66 5.52 -18.26
C GLU A 57 4.13 5.45 -17.80
N ALA A 58 4.40 4.78 -16.67
CA ALA A 58 5.75 4.65 -16.12
C ALA A 58 6.64 3.66 -16.89
N LEU A 59 6.04 2.78 -17.71
CA LEU A 59 6.74 1.81 -18.54
C LEU A 59 6.87 2.26 -20.01
N SER A 60 5.99 3.16 -20.47
CA SER A 60 5.98 3.66 -21.85
C SER A 60 7.05 4.71 -22.15
N GLY A 61 7.72 5.24 -21.11
CA GLY A 61 8.82 6.22 -21.24
C GLY A 61 10.23 5.61 -21.31
N ARG A 62 10.37 4.30 -21.58
CA ARG A 62 11.66 3.59 -21.65
C ARG A 62 12.00 3.14 -23.06
#